data_AF-A0A7J4RNU0-F1
#
_entry.id   AF-A0A7J4RNU0-F1
#
_cell.length_a   1.000
_cell.length_b   1.000
_cell.length_c   1.000
_cell.angle_alpha   90.00
_cell.angle_beta   90.00
_cell.angle_gamma   90.00
#
_symmetry.space_group_name_H-M   'P 1'
#
loop_
_entity.id
_entity.type
_entity.pdbx_description
1 polymer ?
#
loop_
_entity_poly.entity_id
_entity_poly.type
_entity_poly.pdbx_seq_one_letter_code
_entity_poly.pdbx_strand_id
1 'polypeptide(L)' 'MLCCPVSGKMHHYPKHLLHCFVDDNRCDCSEQDGVLFRAELFSISPTGEQLCWEACCRSEMEVPEVQTKVSRWLSWLNE' A
#
# COMPACT_ATOMS: atom_id res chain seq x y z
N MET A 1 8.98 0.32 5.92
CA MET A 1 10.16 -0.55 6.09
C MET A 1 9.68 -1.76 6.87
N LEU A 2 9.25 -2.82 6.17
CA LEU A 2 8.75 -4.03 6.83
C LEU A 2 9.91 -5.01 7.03
N CYS A 3 10.22 -5.32 8.28
CA CYS A 3 11.03 -6.50 8.62
C CYS A 3 10.20 -7.74 8.30
N CYS A 4 10.73 -8.67 7.51
CA CYS A 4 10.10 -9.98 7.37
C CYS A 4 10.14 -10.69 8.73
N PRO A 5 9.00 -11.04 9.34
CA PRO A 5 8.96 -11.59 10.69
C PRO A 5 9.60 -12.98 10.78
N VAL A 6 9.66 -13.71 9.66
CA VAL A 6 10.24 -15.06 9.59
C VAL A 6 11.76 -15.02 9.47
N SER A 7 12.31 -14.05 8.74
CA SER A 7 13.76 -13.95 8.50
C SER A 7 14.45 -12.91 9.37
N GLY A 8 13.70 -12.01 10.02
CA GLY A 8 14.22 -10.84 10.74
C GLY A 8 14.91 -9.81 9.85
N LYS A 9 14.81 -9.95 8.52
CA LYS A 9 15.52 -9.08 7.55
C LYS A 9 14.61 -8.00 7.01
N MET A 10 15.17 -6.81 6.86
CA MET A 10 14.56 -5.75 6.05
C MET A 10 14.92 -6.01 4.60
N HIS A 11 13.90 -6.21 3.77
CA HIS A 11 14.08 -6.31 2.33
C HIS A 11 14.00 -4.91 1.73
N HIS A 12 15.05 -4.55 0.97
CA HIS A 12 15.06 -3.34 0.17
C HIS A 12 14.83 -3.73 -1.30
N TYR A 13 13.81 -3.14 -1.91
CA TYR A 13 13.48 -3.38 -3.31
C TYR A 13 13.86 -2.17 -4.16
N PRO A 14 14.47 -2.38 -5.33
CA PRO A 14 14.65 -1.33 -6.31
C PRO A 14 13.32 -0.64 -6.64
N LYS A 15 13.37 0.67 -6.78
CA LYS A 15 12.21 1.53 -7.08
C LYS A 15 11.37 1.04 -8.26
N HIS A 16 12.00 0.61 -9.35
CA HIS A 16 11.31 0.14 -10.56
C HIS A 16 10.54 -1.18 -10.39
N LEU A 17 10.73 -1.88 -9.27
CA LEU A 17 9.99 -3.09 -8.92
C LEU A 17 8.87 -2.79 -7.91
N LEU A 18 8.71 -1.55 -7.47
CA LEU A 18 7.67 -1.16 -6.53
C LEU A 18 6.45 -0.63 -7.27
N HIS A 19 5.29 -1.17 -6.90
CA HIS A 19 4.00 -0.82 -7.47
C HIS A 19 3.08 -0.36 -6.35
N CYS A 20 2.44 0.80 -6.54
CA CYS A 20 1.45 1.34 -5.60
C CYS A 20 0.05 1.07 -6.14
N PHE A 21 -0.78 0.42 -5.35
CA PHE A 21 -2.19 0.17 -5.65
C PHE A 21 -3.05 0.96 -4.67
N VAL A 22 -4.20 1.46 -5.16
CA VAL A 22 -5.13 2.29 -4.39
C VAL A 22 -6.54 1.83 -4.73
N ASP A 23 -7.24 1.33 -3.72
CA ASP A 23 -8.64 0.93 -3.79
C ASP A 23 -9.47 1.95 -3.01
N ASP A 24 -10.45 2.58 -3.69
CA ASP A 24 -11.40 3.52 -3.08
C ASP A 24 -12.81 2.92 -3.13
N ASN A 25 -13.18 2.26 -2.04
CA ASN A 25 -14.40 1.49 -1.92
C ASN A 25 -15.57 2.31 -1.36
N ARG A 26 -15.40 3.63 -1.18
CA ARG A 26 -16.47 4.51 -0.66
C ARG A 26 -17.73 4.52 -1.52
N CYS A 27 -17.59 4.24 -2.82
CA CYS A 27 -18.71 4.15 -3.76
C CYS A 27 -19.32 2.74 -3.85
N ASP A 28 -18.60 1.70 -3.42
CA ASP A 28 -18.99 0.30 -3.53
C ASP A 28 -19.10 -0.33 -2.14
N CYS A 29 -20.28 -0.26 -1.53
CA CYS A 29 -20.60 -0.80 -0.20
C CYS A 29 -20.55 -2.35 -0.10
N SER A 30 -19.91 -3.04 -1.04
CA SER A 30 -19.91 -4.50 -1.13
C SER A 30 -18.72 -5.18 -0.45
N GLU A 31 -17.76 -4.40 0.07
CA GLU A 31 -16.55 -4.93 0.71
C GLU A 31 -16.83 -5.54 2.08
N GLN A 32 -16.44 -6.81 2.24
CA GLN A 32 -16.79 -7.68 3.37
C GLN A 32 -16.09 -7.35 4.70
N ASP A 33 -15.19 -6.36 4.73
CA ASP A 33 -14.33 -6.09 5.91
C ASP A 33 -14.38 -4.63 6.41
N GLY A 34 -15.30 -3.82 5.85
CA GLY A 34 -15.53 -2.43 6.28
C GLY A 34 -14.39 -1.46 5.93
N VAL A 35 -13.49 -1.85 5.03
CA VAL A 35 -12.42 -0.98 4.52
C VAL A 35 -12.99 -0.08 3.43
N LEU A 36 -12.89 1.23 3.64
CA LEU A 36 -13.42 2.25 2.74
C LEU A 36 -12.36 2.72 1.74
N PHE A 37 -11.09 2.69 2.14
CA PHE A 37 -9.98 3.12 1.32
C PHE A 37 -8.75 2.30 1.72
N ARG A 38 -8.04 1.74 0.74
CA ARG A 38 -6.82 0.98 0.95
C ARG A 38 -5.76 1.45 -0.01
N ALA A 39 -4.53 1.52 0.48
CA ALA A 39 -3.37 1.67 -0.37
C ALA A 39 -2.29 0.66 0.02
N GLU A 40 -1.71 0.04 -0.99
CA GLU A 40 -0.72 -1.01 -0.83
C GLU A 40 0.49 -0.74 -1.73
N LEU A 41 1.67 -1.05 -1.22
CA LEU A 41 2.89 -1.10 -2.01
C LEU A 41 3.37 -2.53 -2.09
N PHE A 42 3.44 -3.04 -3.29
CA PHE A 42 4.00 -4.34 -3.58
C PHE A 42 5.35 -4.19 -4.26
N SER A 43 6.29 -5.06 -3.89
CA SER A 43 7.41 -5.36 -4.77
C SER A 43 7.04 -6.52 -5.67
N ILE A 44 7.12 -6.30 -6.97
CA ILE A 44 6.91 -7.34 -7.98
C ILE A 44 8.28 -7.69 -8.56
N SER A 45 8.71 -8.92 -8.32
CA SER A 45 9.98 -9.46 -8.81
C SER A 45 9.74 -10.75 -9.59
N PRO A 46 10.69 -11.24 -10.41
CA PRO A 46 10.58 -12.54 -11.06
C PRO A 46 10.37 -13.70 -10.07
N THR A 47 10.78 -13.52 -8.81
CA THR A 47 10.61 -14.50 -7.73
C THR A 47 9.26 -14.41 -7.01
N GLY A 48 8.41 -13.46 -7.38
CA GLY A 48 7.07 -13.28 -6.82
C GLY A 48 6.77 -11.84 -6.38
N GLU A 49 5.58 -11.69 -5.84
CA GLU A 49 5.04 -10.45 -5.28
C GLU A 49 5.17 -10.43 -3.76
N GLN A 50 5.51 -9.28 -3.18
CA GLN A 50 5.62 -9.11 -1.73
C GLN A 50 5.03 -7.77 -1.27
N LEU A 51 4.09 -7.81 -0.32
CA LEU A 51 3.55 -6.63 0.34
C LEU A 51 4.62 -5.94 1.20
N CYS A 52 4.92 -4.70 0.87
CA CYS A 52 5.99 -3.89 1.46
C CYS A 52 5.47 -2.77 2.38
N TRP A 53 4.22 -2.34 2.17
CA TRP A 53 3.53 -1.36 2.99
C TRP A 53 2.03 -1.40 2.68
N GLU A 54 1.21 -1.15 3.69
CA GLU A 54 -0.25 -1.05 3.57
C GLU A 54 -0.74 0.08 4.47
N ALA A 55 -1.79 0.78 4.02
CA ALA A 55 -2.60 1.64 4.85
C ALA A 55 -4.08 1.45 4.49
N CYS A 56 -4.89 1.15 5.51
CA CYS A 56 -6.33 0.95 5.39
C CYS A 56 -7.08 2.00 6.21
N CYS A 57 -8.19 2.50 5.67
CA CYS A 57 -9.14 3.34 6.35
C CYS A 57 -10.45 2.59 6.55
N ARG A 58 -11.02 2.68 7.74
CA ARG A 58 -12.38 2.19 8.03
C ARG A 58 -13.33 3.34 8.35
N SER A 59 -12.81 4.55 8.48
CA SER A 59 -13.57 5.79 8.61
C SER A 59 -13.26 6.75 7.47
N GLU A 60 -14.29 7.42 6.94
CA GLU A 60 -14.11 8.48 5.94
C GLU A 60 -13.23 9.62 6.44
N MET A 61 -13.21 9.86 7.76
CA MET A 61 -12.37 10.90 8.38
C MET A 61 -10.87 10.61 8.25
N GLU A 62 -10.48 9.34 8.07
CA GLU A 62 -9.08 8.92 7.95
C GLU A 62 -8.56 9.00 6.50
N VAL A 63 -9.47 9.06 5.52
CA VAL A 63 -9.15 9.03 4.09
C VAL A 63 -8.19 10.15 3.67
N PRO A 64 -8.36 11.42 4.07
CA PRO A 64 -7.43 12.49 3.70
C PRO A 64 -5.99 12.23 4.20
N GLU A 65 -5.84 11.61 5.37
CA GLU A 65 -4.52 11.28 5.91
C GLU A 65 -3.83 10.21 5.07
N VAL A 66 -4.55 9.14 4.71
CA VAL A 66 -3.99 8.06 3.89
C VAL A 66 -3.72 8.56 2.47
N GLN A 67 -4.60 9.38 1.87
CA GLN A 67 -4.33 10.02 0.58
C GLN A 67 -3.06 10.87 0.59
N THR A 68 -2.76 11.55 1.70
CA THR A 68 -1.50 12.31 1.87
C THR A 68 -0.28 11.40 1.92
N LYS A 69 -0.39 10.21 2.53
CA LYS A 69 0.69 9.21 2.53
C LYS A 69 0.90 8.62 1.13
N VAL A 70 -0.20 8.31 0.44
CA VAL A 70 -0.20 7.78 -0.93
C VAL A 70 0.40 8.77 -1.91
N SER A 71 0.03 10.06 -1.84
CA SER A 71 0.56 11.06 -2.75
C SER A 71 2.08 11.17 -2.65
N ARG A 72 2.65 11.08 -1.44
CA ARG A 72 4.11 11.05 -1.23
C ARG A 72 4.76 9.82 -1.88
N TRP A 73 4.12 8.66 -1.76
CA TRP A 73 4.60 7.44 -2.42
C TRP A 73 4.54 7.54 -3.94
N LEU A 74 3.44 8.04 -4.49
CA LEU A 74 3.28 8.24 -5.93
C LEU A 74 4.27 9.28 -6.46
N SER A 75 4.49 10.39 -5.76
CA SER A 75 5.54 11.35 -6.12
C SER A 75 6.91 10.69 -6.12
N TRP A 76 7.29 10.02 -5.02
CA TRP A 76 8.57 9.34 -4.94
C TRP A 76 8.73 8.27 -6.01
N LEU A 77 7.70 7.51 -6.37
CA LEU A 77 7.75 6.48 -7.42
C LEU A 77 7.89 7.06 -8.84
N ASN A 78 7.33 8.24 -9.09
CA ASN A 78 7.32 8.87 -10.41
C ASN A 78 8.50 9.86 -10.65
N GLU A 79 9.25 10.24 -9.62
CA GLU A 79 10.51 11.00 -9.76
C GLU A 79 11.59 10.26 -10.56
#